data_AF-A0A6G0YCZ5-F1
#
_entry.id   AF-A0A6G0YCZ5-F1
#
_cell.length_a   1.000
_cell.length_b   1.000
_cell.length_c   1.000
_cell.angle_alpha   90.00
_cell.angle_beta   90.00
_cell.angle_gamma   90.00
#
_symmetry.space_group_name_H-M   'P 1'
#
loop_
_entity.id
_entity.type
_entity.pdbx_description
1 polymer ?
#
loop_
_entity_poly.entity_id
_entity_poly.type
_entity_poly.pdbx_seq_one_letter_code
_entity_poly.pdbx_strand_id
1 'polypeptide(L)'
;MFEYKSLLVYTLFYMIVSACFVLRTTEFVSNGLTVENLFETVIDKEYHNFILHHIKRTSYSIIVHSSLPLVYLLGTLLVNDNEKAFVSVYFYELIVLALLPICGSLSVVYKWKSNNWANHPLSIILSRYNPVDWTIIAKNISTEYQCLQKLTLAYGTINRTVVTQNWIISIKPYMVYVSKKSESSFLVFSSDIHNSTPDGTPGSIQFINIQVIPIRSRIKWFFVRIRSEDFKTLEEHIGHPIQIADNVKLQRSRTERFIEVFRDQVSQNPIYKGYSSAEVCLKLL
;
A
#
# COMPACT_ATOMS: atom_id res chain seq x y z
N MET A 1 6.02 26.54 -34.66
CA MET A 1 5.95 26.43 -33.18
C MET A 1 4.76 25.57 -32.68
N PHE A 2 3.87 25.05 -33.55
CA PHE A 2 2.69 24.26 -33.10
C PHE A 2 2.59 22.84 -33.69
N GLU A 3 3.67 22.26 -34.21
CA GLU A 3 3.64 20.98 -34.95
C GLU A 3 3.65 19.70 -34.07
N TYR A 4 3.59 19.79 -32.74
CA TYR A 4 3.65 18.61 -31.84
C TYR A 4 2.51 18.56 -30.82
N LYS A 5 1.41 19.29 -31.04
CA LYS A 5 0.34 19.43 -30.05
C LYS A 5 -0.36 18.10 -29.77
N SER A 6 -0.66 17.31 -30.80
CA SER A 6 -1.42 16.07 -30.64
C SER A 6 -0.59 14.97 -29.99
N LEU A 7 0.69 14.84 -30.37
CA LEU A 7 1.61 13.89 -29.76
C LEU A 7 1.86 14.21 -28.28
N LEU A 8 2.12 15.48 -27.93
CA LEU A 8 2.37 15.89 -26.55
C LEU A 8 1.15 15.61 -25.66
N VAL A 9 -0.05 15.98 -26.13
CA VAL A 9 -1.29 15.72 -25.39
C VAL A 9 -1.51 14.22 -25.21
N TYR A 10 -1.28 13.42 -26.26
CA TYR A 10 -1.35 11.95 -26.17
C TYR A 10 -0.37 11.41 -25.13
N THR A 11 0.90 11.82 -25.16
CA THR A 11 1.92 11.35 -24.22
C THR A 11 1.59 11.73 -22.77
N LEU A 12 1.17 12.98 -22.52
CA LEU A 12 0.76 13.40 -21.17
C LEU A 12 -0.44 12.61 -20.68
N PHE A 13 -1.46 12.45 -21.53
CA PHE A 13 -2.65 11.66 -21.20
C PHE A 13 -2.28 10.21 -20.90
N TYR A 14 -1.45 9.59 -21.74
CA TYR A 14 -1.00 8.22 -21.54
C TYR A 14 -0.21 8.04 -20.25
N MET A 15 0.68 8.99 -19.93
CA MET A 15 1.46 8.98 -18.68
C MET A 15 0.56 9.06 -17.45
N ILE A 16 -0.46 9.93 -17.47
CA ILE A 16 -1.44 10.04 -16.38
C ILE A 16 -2.23 8.74 -16.24
N VAL A 17 -2.80 8.22 -17.34
CA VAL A 17 -3.57 6.97 -17.35
C VAL A 17 -2.73 5.79 -16.86
N SER A 18 -1.49 5.68 -17.31
CA SER A 18 -0.55 4.62 -16.89
C SER A 18 -0.16 4.75 -15.43
N ALA A 19 0.10 5.96 -14.96
CA ALA A 19 0.38 6.22 -13.55
C ALA A 19 -0.83 5.85 -12.68
N CYS A 20 -2.05 6.23 -13.07
CA CYS A 20 -3.27 5.88 -12.34
C CYS A 20 -3.54 4.37 -12.33
N PHE A 21 -3.26 3.69 -13.45
CA PHE A 21 -3.37 2.24 -13.56
C PHE A 21 -2.36 1.52 -12.64
N VAL A 22 -1.08 1.91 -12.68
CA VAL A 22 -0.01 1.32 -11.85
C VAL A 22 -0.22 1.61 -10.36
N LEU A 23 -0.61 2.84 -10.03
CA LEU A 23 -0.91 3.25 -8.65
C LEU A 23 -2.28 2.78 -8.16
N ARG A 24 -3.06 2.10 -9.02
CA ARG A 24 -4.41 1.61 -8.73
C ARG A 24 -5.24 2.69 -8.03
N THR A 25 -5.44 3.84 -8.66
CA THR A 25 -6.24 4.91 -8.04
C THR A 25 -7.68 4.46 -7.80
N THR A 26 -8.39 5.17 -6.93
CA THR A 26 -9.77 4.86 -6.54
C THR A 26 -10.70 4.70 -7.73
N GLU A 27 -10.53 5.53 -8.77
CA GLU A 27 -11.34 5.53 -9.99
C GLU A 27 -11.09 4.28 -10.82
N PHE A 28 -9.84 3.83 -10.94
CA PHE A 28 -9.50 2.61 -11.68
C PHE A 28 -10.00 1.37 -10.95
N VAL A 29 -9.84 1.34 -9.63
CA VAL A 29 -10.34 0.23 -8.80
C VAL A 29 -11.86 0.17 -8.83
N SER A 30 -12.57 1.30 -8.72
CA SER A 30 -14.03 1.34 -8.75
C SER A 30 -14.63 0.95 -10.10
N ASN A 31 -13.96 1.29 -11.20
CA ASN A 31 -14.35 0.86 -12.55
C ASN A 31 -13.88 -0.57 -12.90
N GLY A 32 -13.22 -1.25 -11.95
CA GLY A 32 -12.73 -2.61 -12.15
C GLY A 32 -11.54 -2.73 -13.10
N LEU A 33 -10.86 -1.63 -13.44
CA LEU A 33 -9.62 -1.63 -14.23
C LEU A 33 -8.43 -2.01 -13.35
N THR A 34 -8.38 -3.29 -12.97
CA THR A 34 -7.31 -3.89 -12.16
C THR A 34 -6.76 -5.13 -12.86
N VAL A 35 -5.50 -5.49 -12.55
CA VAL A 35 -4.87 -6.69 -13.13
C VAL A 35 -5.66 -7.95 -12.73
N GLU A 36 -6.21 -7.97 -11.53
CA GLU A 36 -7.06 -9.03 -10.99
C GLU A 36 -8.28 -9.27 -11.88
N ASN A 37 -8.95 -8.21 -12.32
CA ASN A 37 -10.14 -8.32 -13.16
C ASN A 37 -9.80 -8.60 -14.62
N LEU A 38 -8.69 -8.06 -15.15
CA LEU A 38 -8.22 -8.37 -16.51
C LEU A 38 -7.91 -9.85 -16.70
N PHE A 39 -7.49 -10.54 -15.63
CA PHE A 39 -7.13 -11.95 -15.62
C PHE A 39 -8.03 -12.78 -14.71
N GLU A 40 -9.31 -12.43 -14.59
CA GLU A 40 -10.25 -13.10 -13.67
C GLU A 40 -10.40 -14.60 -13.93
N THR A 41 -10.25 -15.04 -15.18
CA THR A 41 -10.29 -16.47 -15.56
C THR A 41 -9.06 -17.25 -15.15
N VAL A 42 -7.93 -16.56 -14.91
CA VAL A 42 -6.62 -17.18 -14.64
C VAL A 42 -6.24 -17.04 -13.16
N ILE A 43 -6.59 -15.90 -12.54
CA ILE A 43 -6.33 -15.58 -11.14
C ILE A 43 -7.46 -16.14 -10.29
N ASP A 44 -7.12 -17.09 -9.40
CA ASP A 44 -8.10 -17.69 -8.50
C ASP A 44 -8.70 -16.63 -7.59
N LYS A 45 -9.95 -16.82 -7.13
CA LYS A 45 -10.57 -15.91 -6.16
C LYS A 45 -9.77 -15.93 -4.84
N GLU A 46 -9.51 -14.74 -4.29
CA GLU A 46 -8.72 -14.53 -3.06
C GLU A 46 -9.21 -15.41 -1.90
N TYR A 47 -10.53 -15.58 -1.77
CA TYR A 47 -11.14 -16.39 -0.70
C TYR A 47 -10.78 -17.87 -0.76
N HIS A 48 -10.63 -18.47 -1.95
CA HIS A 48 -10.43 -19.92 -2.09
C HIS A 48 -8.98 -20.33 -1.85
N ASN A 49 -8.04 -19.58 -2.42
CA ASN A 49 -6.61 -19.83 -2.27
C ASN A 49 -5.86 -18.50 -2.19
N PHE A 50 -5.76 -17.98 -0.97
CA PHE A 50 -5.22 -16.66 -0.69
C PHE A 50 -3.77 -16.49 -1.18
N ILE A 51 -2.91 -17.49 -0.91
CA ILE A 51 -1.50 -17.42 -1.30
C ILE A 51 -1.33 -17.53 -2.81
N LEU A 52 -1.97 -18.51 -3.46
CA LEU A 52 -1.84 -18.69 -4.90
C LEU A 52 -2.44 -17.52 -5.68
N HIS A 53 -3.57 -16.98 -5.22
CA HIS A 53 -4.15 -15.74 -5.74
C HIS A 53 -3.12 -14.62 -5.78
N HIS A 54 -2.42 -14.37 -4.67
CA HIS A 54 -1.42 -13.31 -4.61
C HIS A 54 -0.15 -13.60 -5.42
N ILE A 55 0.31 -14.86 -5.49
CA ILE A 55 1.42 -15.27 -6.37
C ILE A 55 1.09 -14.97 -7.83
N LYS A 56 -0.10 -15.39 -8.29
CA LYS A 56 -0.57 -15.16 -9.66
C LYS A 56 -0.71 -13.66 -9.90
N ARG A 57 -1.39 -12.93 -9.01
CA ARG A 57 -1.58 -11.48 -9.13
C ARG A 57 -0.25 -10.72 -9.27
N THR A 58 0.73 -10.95 -8.40
CA THR A 58 2.02 -10.24 -8.47
C THR A 58 2.76 -10.58 -9.76
N SER A 59 2.71 -11.85 -10.18
CA SER A 59 3.33 -12.31 -11.43
C SER A 59 2.72 -11.67 -12.67
N TYR A 60 1.40 -11.69 -12.80
CA TYR A 60 0.70 -11.06 -13.93
C TYR A 60 0.81 -9.54 -13.91
N SER A 61 0.84 -8.91 -12.72
CA SER A 61 1.05 -7.46 -12.61
C SER A 61 2.40 -7.03 -13.18
N ILE A 62 3.46 -7.83 -13.00
CA ILE A 62 4.77 -7.54 -13.61
C ILE A 62 4.66 -7.58 -15.14
N ILE A 63 3.97 -8.57 -15.71
CA ILE A 63 3.80 -8.70 -17.16
C ILE A 63 2.99 -7.52 -17.72
N VAL A 64 1.83 -7.22 -17.12
CA VAL A 64 0.96 -6.13 -17.59
C VAL A 64 1.68 -4.79 -17.51
N HIS A 65 2.31 -4.48 -16.38
CA HIS A 65 3.04 -3.21 -16.26
C HIS A 65 4.27 -3.14 -17.18
N SER A 66 4.92 -4.28 -17.48
CA SER A 66 6.01 -4.33 -18.46
C SER A 66 5.54 -4.12 -19.90
N SER A 67 4.25 -4.33 -20.20
CA SER A 67 3.65 -4.08 -21.51
C SER A 67 3.22 -2.64 -21.77
N LEU A 68 3.19 -1.77 -20.74
CA LEU A 68 2.77 -0.37 -20.90
C LEU A 68 3.61 0.37 -21.97
N PRO A 69 4.95 0.29 -22.01
CA PRO A 69 5.72 0.94 -23.06
C PRO A 69 5.34 0.49 -24.48
N LEU A 70 4.99 -0.79 -24.67
CA LEU A 70 4.54 -1.29 -25.96
C LEU A 70 3.16 -0.73 -26.32
N VAL A 71 2.23 -0.70 -25.36
CA VAL A 71 0.89 -0.12 -25.55
C VAL A 71 0.98 1.36 -25.90
N TYR A 72 1.91 2.10 -25.29
CA TYR A 72 2.23 3.49 -25.68
C TYR A 72 2.63 3.58 -27.16
N LEU A 73 3.61 2.78 -27.59
CA LEU A 73 4.08 2.79 -28.98
C LEU A 73 2.96 2.44 -29.96
N LEU A 74 2.14 1.44 -29.65
CA LEU A 74 0.99 1.08 -30.48
C LEU A 74 -0.03 2.23 -30.56
N GLY A 75 -0.28 2.93 -29.46
CA GLY A 75 -1.19 4.07 -29.48
C GLY A 75 -0.63 5.29 -30.22
N THR A 76 0.70 5.47 -30.28
CA THR A 76 1.29 6.51 -31.14
C THR A 76 0.97 6.31 -32.62
N LEU A 77 0.65 5.08 -33.07
CA LEU A 77 0.21 4.83 -34.44
C LEU A 77 -1.13 5.50 -34.78
N LEU A 78 -1.95 5.84 -33.78
CA LEU A 78 -3.26 6.48 -33.96
C LEU A 78 -3.20 8.02 -34.00
N VAL A 79 -2.04 8.62 -33.70
CA VAL A 79 -1.83 10.08 -33.69
C VAL A 79 -1.78 10.63 -35.13
N ASN A 80 -1.70 11.94 -35.36
CA ASN A 80 -1.56 12.51 -36.71
C ASN A 80 -0.18 12.16 -37.33
N ASP A 81 -0.13 11.74 -38.60
CA ASP A 81 1.09 11.24 -39.26
C ASP A 81 2.18 12.32 -39.38
N ASN A 82 1.78 13.57 -39.56
CA ASN A 82 2.71 14.71 -39.66
C ASN A 82 3.49 14.95 -38.36
N GLU A 83 2.98 14.49 -37.21
CA GLU A 83 3.58 14.73 -35.89
C GLU A 83 4.39 13.52 -35.39
N LYS A 84 4.40 12.40 -36.12
CA LYS A 84 5.08 11.15 -35.74
C LYS A 84 6.49 11.00 -36.32
N ALA A 85 7.02 12.00 -37.03
CA ALA A 85 8.30 11.87 -37.74
C ALA A 85 9.43 11.28 -36.87
N PHE A 86 9.55 11.74 -35.61
CA PHE A 86 10.52 11.18 -34.66
C PHE A 86 10.25 9.70 -34.31
N VAL A 87 9.00 9.36 -33.97
CA VAL A 87 8.62 7.99 -33.59
C VAL A 87 8.71 7.04 -34.78
N SER A 88 8.39 7.51 -35.98
CA SER A 88 8.45 6.73 -37.22
C SER A 88 9.87 6.39 -37.63
N VAL A 89 10.83 7.32 -37.46
CA VAL A 89 12.25 7.07 -37.75
C VAL A 89 12.84 5.99 -36.85
N TYR A 90 12.52 6.00 -35.55
CA TYR A 90 13.07 5.07 -34.56
C TYR A 90 12.11 3.93 -34.19
N PHE A 91 11.06 3.68 -34.98
CA PHE A 91 9.95 2.82 -34.58
C PHE A 91 10.39 1.39 -34.23
N TYR A 92 11.25 0.80 -35.07
CA TYR A 92 11.75 -0.56 -34.85
C TYR A 92 12.64 -0.66 -33.59
N GLU A 93 13.50 0.33 -33.36
CA GLU A 93 14.37 0.39 -32.18
C GLU A 93 13.55 0.52 -30.89
N LEU A 94 12.52 1.38 -30.92
CA LEU A 94 11.59 1.56 -29.81
C LEU A 94 10.77 0.29 -29.54
N ILE A 95 10.33 -0.43 -30.58
CA ILE A 95 9.66 -1.73 -30.41
C ILE A 95 10.59 -2.73 -29.73
N VAL A 96 11.83 -2.86 -30.20
CA VAL A 96 12.80 -3.77 -29.58
C VAL A 96 12.99 -3.40 -28.10
N LEU A 97 13.17 -2.11 -27.80
CA LEU A 97 13.31 -1.61 -26.44
C LEU A 97 12.08 -1.92 -25.57
N ALA A 98 10.87 -1.81 -26.11
CA ALA A 98 9.63 -2.11 -25.40
C ALA A 98 9.39 -3.62 -25.23
N LEU A 99 9.91 -4.48 -26.12
CA LEU A 99 9.79 -5.93 -26.02
C LEU A 99 10.74 -6.52 -24.97
N LEU A 100 11.91 -5.93 -24.73
CA LEU A 100 12.87 -6.39 -23.72
C LEU A 100 12.25 -6.60 -22.32
N PRO A 101 11.55 -5.63 -21.69
CA PRO A 101 10.94 -5.82 -20.38
C PRO A 101 9.82 -6.88 -20.40
N ILE A 102 9.08 -6.99 -21.50
CA ILE A 102 8.03 -7.99 -21.67
C ILE A 102 8.66 -9.39 -21.69
N CYS A 103 9.65 -9.64 -22.54
CA CYS A 103 10.36 -10.92 -22.62
C CYS A 103 11.03 -11.29 -21.29
N GLY A 104 11.63 -10.30 -20.60
CA GLY A 104 12.20 -10.48 -19.27
C GLY A 104 11.16 -10.89 -18.24
N SER A 105 10.02 -10.18 -18.19
CA SER A 105 8.92 -10.50 -17.26
C SER A 105 8.33 -11.89 -17.50
N LEU A 106 8.12 -12.28 -18.77
CA LEU A 106 7.61 -13.59 -19.14
C LEU A 106 8.59 -14.70 -18.73
N SER A 107 9.88 -14.48 -18.94
CA SER A 107 10.93 -15.44 -18.57
C SER A 107 11.01 -15.64 -17.05
N VAL A 108 10.90 -14.56 -16.27
CA VAL A 108 10.86 -14.62 -14.80
C VAL A 108 9.61 -15.36 -14.32
N VAL A 109 8.44 -15.03 -14.84
CA VAL A 109 7.18 -15.69 -14.46
C VAL A 109 7.16 -17.15 -14.89
N TYR A 110 7.70 -17.48 -16.07
CA TYR A 110 7.85 -18.86 -16.53
C TYR A 110 8.76 -19.66 -15.58
N LYS A 111 9.90 -19.10 -15.16
CA LYS A 111 10.80 -19.72 -14.18
C LYS A 111 10.15 -19.91 -12.81
N TRP A 112 9.26 -19.01 -12.40
CA TRP A 112 8.46 -19.20 -11.19
C TRP A 112 7.45 -20.32 -11.35
N LYS A 113 6.70 -20.31 -12.46
CA LYS A 113 5.66 -21.30 -12.76
C LYS A 113 6.21 -22.72 -12.92
N SER A 114 7.41 -22.88 -13.49
CA SER A 114 7.98 -24.19 -13.85
C SER A 114 8.17 -25.15 -12.67
N ASN A 115 8.34 -24.64 -11.45
CA ASN A 115 8.48 -25.44 -10.24
C ASN A 115 7.29 -25.25 -9.30
N ASN A 116 6.06 -25.32 -9.83
CA ASN A 116 4.83 -25.09 -9.08
C ASN A 116 4.85 -23.80 -8.24
N TRP A 117 5.48 -22.73 -8.71
CA TRP A 117 5.66 -21.46 -7.98
C TRP A 117 6.63 -21.49 -6.79
N ALA A 118 7.39 -22.56 -6.55
CA ALA A 118 8.33 -22.64 -5.44
C ALA A 118 9.45 -21.58 -5.48
N ASN A 119 9.84 -21.14 -6.69
CA ASN A 119 10.86 -20.11 -6.90
C ASN A 119 10.32 -18.68 -6.75
N HIS A 120 9.01 -18.50 -6.57
CA HIS A 120 8.42 -17.19 -6.38
C HIS A 120 8.83 -16.61 -5.00
N PRO A 121 9.09 -15.29 -4.86
CA PRO A 121 9.53 -14.70 -3.61
C PRO A 121 8.64 -15.02 -2.40
N LEU A 122 7.31 -15.06 -2.59
CA LEU A 122 6.38 -15.43 -1.53
C LEU A 122 6.57 -16.89 -1.07
N SER A 123 6.70 -17.82 -2.01
CA SER A 123 6.92 -19.24 -1.73
C SER A 123 8.26 -19.46 -1.02
N ILE A 124 9.29 -18.70 -1.39
CA ILE A 124 10.59 -18.69 -0.71
C ILE A 124 10.47 -18.17 0.73
N ILE A 125 9.58 -17.22 1.01
CA ILE A 125 9.31 -16.76 2.38
C ILE A 125 8.62 -17.88 3.16
N LEU A 126 7.61 -18.53 2.57
CA LEU A 126 6.86 -19.61 3.20
C LEU A 126 7.72 -20.87 3.45
N SER A 127 8.64 -21.20 2.55
CA SER A 127 9.57 -22.32 2.72
C SER A 127 10.53 -22.13 3.89
N ARG A 128 10.73 -20.89 4.38
CA ARG A 128 11.51 -20.64 5.61
C ARG A 128 10.75 -21.02 6.87
N TYR A 129 9.42 -21.13 6.81
CA TYR A 129 8.60 -21.64 7.89
C TYR A 129 8.55 -23.16 7.89
N ASN A 130 8.40 -23.77 6.71
CA ASN A 130 8.51 -25.20 6.49
C ASN A 130 9.40 -25.50 5.26
N PRO A 131 10.66 -25.95 5.47
CA PRO A 131 11.60 -26.23 4.39
C PRO A 131 11.21 -27.39 3.47
N VAL A 132 10.41 -28.33 3.97
CA VAL A 132 10.03 -29.54 3.22
C VAL A 132 8.96 -29.22 2.19
N ASP A 133 7.92 -28.52 2.62
CA ASP A 133 6.81 -28.15 1.74
C ASP A 133 6.16 -26.83 2.17
N TRP A 134 6.36 -25.81 1.34
CA TRP A 134 5.79 -24.48 1.55
C TRP A 134 4.28 -24.45 1.27
N THR A 135 3.75 -25.42 0.51
CA THR A 135 2.33 -25.47 0.14
C THR A 135 1.45 -25.81 1.35
N ILE A 136 1.97 -26.54 2.33
CA ILE A 136 1.29 -26.82 3.60
C ILE A 136 1.03 -25.52 4.36
N ILE A 137 2.04 -24.65 4.46
CA ILE A 137 1.91 -23.34 5.09
C ILE A 137 0.95 -22.46 4.29
N ALA A 138 1.03 -22.52 2.95
CA ALA A 138 0.12 -21.77 2.09
C ALA A 138 -1.35 -22.18 2.27
N LYS A 139 -1.60 -23.49 2.39
CA LYS A 139 -2.93 -24.03 2.67
C LYS A 139 -3.42 -23.61 4.05
N ASN A 140 -2.57 -23.68 5.07
CA ASN A 140 -2.92 -23.23 6.43
C ASN A 140 -3.30 -21.74 6.46
N ILE A 141 -2.49 -20.87 5.84
CA ILE A 141 -2.81 -19.45 5.72
C ILE A 141 -4.15 -19.24 5.00
N SER A 142 -4.40 -20.00 3.92
CA SER A 142 -5.65 -19.89 3.17
C SER A 142 -6.86 -20.35 4.00
N THR A 143 -6.73 -21.42 4.78
CA THR A 143 -7.80 -21.87 5.70
C THR A 143 -8.03 -20.87 6.84
N GLU A 144 -6.97 -20.28 7.39
CA GLU A 144 -7.10 -19.22 8.40
C GLU A 144 -7.73 -17.95 7.81
N TYR A 145 -7.43 -17.61 6.55
CA TYR A 145 -8.04 -16.46 5.86
C TYR A 145 -9.55 -16.62 5.66
N GLN A 146 -10.04 -17.85 5.49
CA GLN A 146 -11.47 -18.14 5.36
C GLN A 146 -12.22 -17.99 6.69
N CYS A 147 -11.52 -18.01 7.83
CA CYS A 147 -12.13 -17.81 9.13
C CYS A 147 -12.74 -16.39 9.27
N LEU A 148 -13.78 -16.26 10.09
CA LEU A 148 -14.47 -14.99 10.37
C LEU A 148 -13.62 -14.03 11.22
N GLN A 149 -12.73 -14.56 12.06
CA GLN A 149 -11.89 -13.77 12.98
C GLN A 149 -10.63 -13.22 12.30
N LYS A 150 -10.80 -12.59 11.13
CA LYS A 150 -9.70 -11.88 10.44
C LYS A 150 -9.88 -10.37 10.55
N LEU A 151 -8.79 -9.67 10.80
CA LEU A 151 -8.75 -8.22 10.70
C LEU A 151 -8.13 -7.83 9.36
N THR A 152 -8.86 -7.04 8.58
CA THR A 152 -8.36 -6.45 7.33
C THR A 152 -8.25 -4.95 7.51
N LEU A 153 -7.03 -4.42 7.42
CA LEU A 153 -6.73 -2.99 7.47
C LEU A 153 -6.23 -2.56 6.09
N ALA A 154 -6.98 -1.74 5.39
CA ALA A 154 -6.55 -1.14 4.13
C ALA A 154 -6.19 0.34 4.37
N TYR A 155 -5.07 0.78 3.81
CA TYR A 155 -4.74 2.21 3.77
C TYR A 155 -4.50 2.61 2.31
N GLY A 156 -5.37 3.48 1.82
CA GLY A 156 -5.48 3.75 0.38
C GLY A 156 -5.85 2.50 -0.42
N THR A 157 -5.53 2.52 -1.71
CA THR A 157 -5.84 1.45 -2.66
C THR A 157 -4.67 0.49 -2.91
N ILE A 158 -3.47 0.89 -2.53
CA ILE A 158 -2.23 0.22 -2.93
C ILE A 158 -1.85 -0.90 -1.95
N ASN A 159 -2.01 -0.62 -0.65
CA ASN A 159 -1.49 -1.47 0.41
C ASN A 159 -2.62 -1.94 1.33
N ARG A 160 -2.63 -3.23 1.60
CA ARG A 160 -3.61 -3.88 2.48
C ARG A 160 -2.87 -4.77 3.46
N THR A 161 -3.25 -4.71 4.72
CA THR A 161 -2.72 -5.60 5.76
C THR A 161 -3.83 -6.52 6.23
N VAL A 162 -3.54 -7.81 6.24
CA VAL A 162 -4.45 -8.84 6.73
C VAL A 162 -3.80 -9.51 7.92
N VAL A 163 -4.55 -9.60 9.01
CA VAL A 163 -4.14 -10.24 10.25
C VAL A 163 -5.09 -11.40 10.48
N THR A 164 -4.58 -12.63 10.33
CA THR A 164 -5.33 -13.87 10.61
C THR A 164 -5.13 -14.27 12.07
N GLN A 165 -5.41 -15.51 12.47
CA GLN A 165 -5.13 -15.98 13.82
C GLN A 165 -3.63 -15.98 14.13
N ASN A 166 -2.81 -16.57 13.25
CA ASN A 166 -1.38 -16.76 13.49
C ASN A 166 -0.46 -15.88 12.63
N TRP A 167 -0.99 -15.23 11.60
CA TRP A 167 -0.19 -14.53 10.60
C TRP A 167 -0.52 -13.05 10.54
N ILE A 168 0.50 -12.25 10.24
CA ILE A 168 0.38 -10.88 9.76
C ILE A 168 0.92 -10.82 8.34
N ILE A 169 0.11 -10.27 7.44
CA ILE A 169 0.36 -10.28 6.00
C ILE A 169 0.22 -8.86 5.48
N SER A 170 1.29 -8.31 4.92
CA SER A 170 1.28 -7.01 4.25
C SER A 170 1.31 -7.23 2.74
N ILE A 171 0.22 -6.83 2.10
CA ILE A 171 -0.05 -6.98 0.67
C ILE A 171 0.32 -5.66 0.00
N LYS A 172 1.39 -5.66 -0.80
CA LYS A 172 1.77 -4.55 -1.68
C LYS A 172 1.49 -4.93 -3.16
N PRO A 173 1.60 -3.99 -4.12
CA PRO A 173 1.31 -4.26 -5.53
C PRO A 173 2.20 -5.36 -6.13
N TYR A 174 3.50 -5.32 -5.82
CA TYR A 174 4.50 -6.23 -6.41
C TYR A 174 5.04 -7.28 -5.45
N MET A 175 4.74 -7.17 -4.15
CA MET A 175 5.30 -8.06 -3.15
C MET A 175 4.31 -8.27 -2.00
N VAL A 176 4.28 -9.50 -1.49
CA VAL A 176 3.52 -9.84 -0.29
C VAL A 176 4.51 -10.26 0.79
N TYR A 177 4.42 -9.61 1.93
CA TYR A 177 5.20 -9.93 3.12
C TYR A 177 4.33 -10.72 4.07
N VAL A 178 4.88 -11.79 4.61
CA VAL A 178 4.21 -12.68 5.56
C VAL A 178 5.13 -12.87 6.74
N SER A 179 4.57 -12.73 7.94
CA SER A 179 5.25 -13.16 9.16
C SER A 179 4.29 -13.82 10.14
N LYS A 180 4.80 -14.76 10.92
CA LYS A 180 4.06 -15.41 12.01
C LYS A 180 4.08 -14.51 13.23
N LYS A 181 2.92 -14.24 13.84
CA LYS A 181 2.77 -13.31 14.96
C LYS A 181 3.62 -13.70 16.17
N SER A 182 3.58 -14.97 16.56
CA SER A 182 4.33 -15.51 17.71
C SER A 182 5.85 -15.45 17.52
N GLU A 183 6.31 -15.25 16.28
CA GLU A 183 7.73 -15.20 15.92
C GLU A 183 8.10 -13.82 15.35
N SER A 184 7.37 -12.77 15.73
CA SER A 184 7.61 -11.39 15.30
C SER A 184 7.55 -10.43 16.48
N SER A 185 8.41 -9.43 16.46
CA SER A 185 8.30 -8.24 17.31
C SER A 185 7.69 -7.10 16.51
N PHE A 186 6.94 -6.23 17.19
CA PHE A 186 6.21 -5.12 16.61
C PHE A 186 6.71 -3.83 17.25
N LEU A 187 7.22 -2.91 16.43
CA LEU A 187 7.76 -1.62 16.85
C LEU A 187 7.08 -0.49 16.08
N VAL A 188 6.49 0.48 16.77
CA VAL A 188 6.04 1.73 16.17
C VAL A 188 7.27 2.59 15.90
N PHE A 189 7.58 2.80 14.62
CA PHE A 189 8.79 3.50 14.18
C PHE A 189 8.54 5.01 13.94
N SER A 190 7.40 5.36 13.35
CA SER A 190 7.05 6.76 13.10
C SER A 190 5.54 6.99 13.09
N SER A 191 5.13 8.24 13.31
CA SER A 191 3.76 8.71 13.13
C SER A 191 3.73 9.93 12.20
N ASP A 192 2.78 9.93 11.27
CA ASP A 192 2.58 11.01 10.29
C ASP A 192 1.19 11.62 10.49
N ILE A 193 1.11 12.94 10.64
CA ILE A 193 -0.17 13.65 10.79
C ILE A 193 -0.49 14.36 9.47
N HIS A 194 -1.66 14.06 8.90
CA HIS A 194 -2.15 14.69 7.68
C HIS A 194 -3.30 15.64 8.03
N ASN A 195 -3.12 16.94 7.82
CA ASN A 195 -4.10 17.96 8.17
C ASN A 195 -5.22 18.14 7.14
N SER A 196 -5.17 17.41 6.03
CA SER A 196 -6.14 17.51 4.94
C SER A 196 -6.68 16.13 4.58
N THR A 197 -7.95 15.91 4.87
CA THR A 197 -8.69 14.71 4.46
C THR A 197 -9.25 14.96 3.06
N PRO A 198 -9.10 14.04 2.08
CA PRO A 198 -9.73 14.16 0.77
C PRO A 198 -11.26 14.31 0.83
N ASP A 199 -11.88 13.75 1.86
CA ASP A 199 -13.35 13.74 2.07
C ASP A 199 -13.89 15.01 2.73
N GLY A 200 -13.07 16.06 2.90
CA GLY A 200 -13.48 17.35 3.48
C GLY A 200 -13.85 17.29 4.96
N THR A 201 -13.64 16.15 5.64
CA THR A 201 -13.93 16.02 7.08
C THR A 201 -12.94 16.87 7.88
N PRO A 202 -13.42 17.80 8.73
CA PRO A 202 -12.53 18.63 9.54
C PRO A 202 -11.82 17.76 10.58
N GLY A 203 -10.50 17.66 10.44
CA GLY A 203 -9.64 16.94 11.37
C GLY A 203 -8.39 16.41 10.69
N SER A 204 -7.23 16.63 11.30
CA SER A 204 -6.01 15.88 11.00
C SER A 204 -6.17 14.37 11.24
N ILE A 205 -5.69 13.53 10.32
CA ILE A 205 -5.65 12.07 10.46
C ILE A 205 -4.22 11.67 10.78
N GLN A 206 -4.02 10.92 11.87
CA GLN A 206 -2.71 10.39 12.21
C GLN A 206 -2.57 8.96 11.67
N PHE A 207 -1.50 8.73 10.92
CA PHE A 207 -1.06 7.41 10.50
C PHE A 207 0.15 6.98 11.32
N ILE A 208 0.28 5.69 11.57
CA ILE A 208 1.38 5.09 12.31
C ILE A 208 2.02 4.03 11.44
N ASN A 209 3.35 4.04 11.38
CA ASN A 209 4.14 3.03 10.70
C ASN A 209 4.68 2.04 11.74
N ILE A 210 4.16 0.81 11.70
CA ILE A 210 4.56 -0.30 12.54
C ILE A 210 5.56 -1.14 11.76
N GLN A 211 6.75 -1.30 12.30
CA GLN A 211 7.77 -2.23 11.82
C GLN A 211 7.49 -3.61 12.38
N VAL A 212 7.33 -4.59 11.50
CA VAL A 212 7.22 -6.00 11.83
C VAL A 212 8.60 -6.63 11.65
N ILE A 213 9.22 -7.07 12.73
CA ILE A 213 10.57 -7.63 12.76
C ILE A 213 10.46 -9.13 13.09
N PRO A 214 10.59 -10.02 12.09
CA PRO A 214 10.59 -11.46 12.31
C PRO A 214 11.83 -11.90 13.07
N ILE A 215 11.69 -12.84 14.01
CA ILE A 215 12.82 -13.39 14.78
C ILE A 215 13.73 -14.27 13.90
N ARG A 216 13.18 -14.92 12.86
CA ARG A 216 13.97 -15.78 11.96
C ARG A 216 14.91 -14.96 11.07
N SER A 217 16.21 -15.26 11.16
CA SER A 217 17.35 -14.52 10.55
C SER A 217 17.45 -14.52 9.01
N ARG A 218 16.37 -14.78 8.28
CA ARG A 218 16.35 -14.73 6.80
C ARG A 218 15.17 -13.95 6.24
N ILE A 219 14.18 -13.61 7.05
CA ILE A 219 12.98 -12.90 6.62
C ILE A 219 13.22 -11.40 6.82
N LYS A 220 13.00 -10.60 5.76
CA LYS A 220 13.15 -9.15 5.84
C LYS A 220 12.01 -8.57 6.69
N TRP A 221 12.36 -7.62 7.54
CA TRP A 221 11.36 -6.80 8.23
C TRP A 221 10.58 -5.97 7.21
N PHE A 222 9.35 -5.58 7.56
CA PHE A 222 8.49 -4.78 6.70
C PHE A 222 7.64 -3.82 7.51
N PHE A 223 7.16 -2.76 6.86
CA PHE A 223 6.28 -1.78 7.47
C PHE A 223 4.81 -2.07 7.17
N VAL A 224 4.00 -1.91 8.21
CA VAL A 224 2.54 -1.89 8.18
C VAL A 224 2.11 -0.50 8.61
N ARG A 225 1.46 0.24 7.71
CA ARG A 225 0.90 1.56 8.02
C ARG A 225 -0.58 1.39 8.37
N ILE A 226 -1.01 2.02 9.46
CA ILE A 226 -2.40 2.01 9.91
C ILE A 226 -2.82 3.40 10.38
N ARG A 227 -4.12 3.64 10.53
CA ARG A 227 -4.61 4.82 11.25
C ARG A 227 -4.44 4.62 12.75
N SER A 228 -4.29 5.72 13.48
CA SER A 228 -4.20 5.67 14.94
C SER A 228 -5.44 5.08 15.61
N GLU A 229 -6.62 5.26 15.02
CA GLU A 229 -7.89 4.71 15.52
C GLU A 229 -7.91 3.18 15.48
N ASP A 230 -7.27 2.57 14.48
CA ASP A 230 -7.24 1.11 14.29
C ASP A 230 -6.12 0.43 15.14
N PHE A 231 -5.30 1.22 15.84
CA PHE A 231 -4.15 0.71 16.60
C PHE A 231 -4.55 -0.26 17.71
N LYS A 232 -5.56 0.10 18.50
CA LYS A 232 -6.02 -0.75 19.62
C LYS A 232 -6.59 -2.07 19.12
N THR A 233 -7.39 -2.02 18.06
CA THR A 233 -7.95 -3.22 17.42
C THR A 233 -6.87 -4.13 16.85
N LEU A 234 -5.81 -3.54 16.27
CA LEU A 234 -4.66 -4.31 15.79
C LEU A 234 -3.90 -4.96 16.97
N GLU A 235 -3.64 -4.22 18.04
CA GLU A 235 -2.95 -4.73 19.24
C GLU A 235 -3.73 -5.89 19.88
N GLU A 236 -5.05 -5.75 20.00
CA GLU A 236 -5.95 -6.82 20.48
C GLU A 236 -5.89 -8.07 19.59
N HIS A 237 -5.86 -7.91 18.26
CA HIS A 237 -5.77 -9.04 17.33
C HIS A 237 -4.37 -9.68 17.28
N ILE A 238 -3.32 -8.93 17.59
CA ILE A 238 -1.95 -9.47 17.69
C ILE A 238 -1.77 -10.23 19.02
N GLY A 239 -2.45 -9.78 20.09
CA GLY A 239 -2.42 -10.41 21.41
C GLY A 239 -1.08 -10.23 22.15
N HIS A 240 -0.20 -9.35 21.65
CA HIS A 240 1.11 -9.04 22.22
C HIS A 240 1.28 -7.51 22.20
N PRO A 241 1.93 -6.92 23.21
CA PRO A 241 2.11 -5.48 23.26
C PRO A 241 3.00 -4.99 22.11
N ILE A 242 2.59 -3.91 21.46
CA ILE A 242 3.39 -3.27 20.41
C ILE A 242 4.31 -2.24 21.07
N GLN A 243 5.63 -2.37 20.89
CA GLN A 243 6.61 -1.44 21.44
C GLN A 243 6.50 -0.10 20.72
N ILE A 244 6.60 1.01 21.45
CA ILE A 244 6.59 2.36 20.89
C ILE A 244 7.99 2.93 21.01
N ALA A 245 8.57 3.37 19.89
CA ALA A 245 9.86 4.04 19.93
C ALA A 245 9.74 5.40 20.65
N ASP A 246 10.76 5.77 21.43
CA ASP A 246 10.74 6.93 22.34
C ASP A 246 10.45 8.27 21.63
N ASN A 247 10.72 8.34 20.33
CA ASN A 247 10.51 9.51 19.48
C ASN A 247 9.09 9.62 18.90
N VAL A 248 8.19 8.66 19.15
CA VAL A 248 6.86 8.63 18.53
C VAL A 248 5.78 9.06 19.50
N LYS A 249 5.21 10.24 19.27
CA LYS A 249 3.98 10.70 19.95
C LYS A 249 2.77 10.04 19.30
N LEU A 250 2.17 9.11 20.03
CA LEU A 250 0.93 8.46 19.65
C LEU A 250 -0.25 9.23 20.25
N GLN A 251 -1.06 9.89 19.44
CA GLN A 251 -2.31 10.51 19.93
C GLN A 251 -3.36 9.41 20.01
N ARG A 252 -3.50 8.79 21.20
CA ARG A 252 -4.30 7.57 21.40
C ARG A 252 -5.79 7.84 21.53
N SER A 253 -6.21 9.04 21.94
CA SER A 253 -7.63 9.34 22.14
C SER A 253 -8.08 10.70 21.61
N ARG A 254 -9.37 10.80 21.22
CA ARG A 254 -10.03 12.07 20.88
C ARG A 254 -9.90 13.10 22.02
N THR A 255 -9.86 12.62 23.27
CA THR A 255 -9.66 13.44 24.46
C THR A 255 -8.25 14.01 24.55
N GLU A 256 -7.20 13.21 24.31
CA GLU A 256 -5.81 13.71 24.27
C GLU A 256 -5.64 14.75 23.18
N ARG A 257 -6.21 14.48 22.00
CA ARG A 257 -6.22 15.43 20.89
C ARG A 257 -6.97 16.71 21.22
N PHE A 258 -8.11 16.61 21.91
CA PHE A 258 -8.82 17.76 22.43
C PHE A 258 -7.96 18.54 23.43
N ILE A 259 -7.29 17.86 24.37
CA ILE A 259 -6.43 18.51 25.36
C ILE A 259 -5.26 19.24 24.69
N GLU A 260 -4.66 18.66 23.65
CA GLU A 260 -3.58 19.29 22.88
C GLU A 260 -4.08 20.55 22.16
N VAL A 261 -5.16 20.44 21.38
CA VAL A 261 -5.78 21.59 20.71
C VAL A 261 -6.25 22.65 21.71
N PHE A 262 -6.80 22.22 22.84
CA PHE A 262 -7.27 23.11 23.90
C PHE A 262 -6.09 23.84 24.56
N ARG A 263 -4.97 23.16 24.82
CA ARG A 263 -3.76 23.81 25.35
C ARG A 263 -3.20 24.81 24.36
N ASP A 264 -3.15 24.48 23.08
CA ASP A 264 -2.70 25.40 22.04
C ASP A 264 -3.63 26.63 21.98
N GLN A 265 -4.95 26.43 22.01
CA GLN A 265 -5.92 27.53 22.00
C GLN A 265 -5.83 28.40 23.27
N VAL A 266 -5.66 27.78 24.45
CA VAL A 266 -5.48 28.50 25.71
C VAL A 266 -4.16 29.28 25.72
N SER A 267 -3.10 28.74 25.10
CA SER A 267 -1.81 29.44 25.01
C SER A 267 -1.87 30.69 24.15
N GLN A 268 -2.78 30.73 23.16
CA GLN A 268 -3.03 31.93 22.34
C GLN A 268 -3.98 32.92 23.00
N ASN A 269 -4.68 32.55 24.06
CA ASN A 269 -5.56 33.47 24.77
C ASN A 269 -4.71 34.49 25.55
N PRO A 270 -5.01 35.79 25.45
CA PRO A 270 -4.33 36.80 26.26
C PRO A 270 -4.58 36.53 27.74
N ILE A 271 -3.52 36.59 28.55
CA ILE A 271 -3.62 36.45 30.00
C ILE A 271 -4.45 37.64 30.51
N TYR A 272 -5.63 37.36 31.07
CA TYR A 272 -6.50 38.39 31.63
C TYR A 272 -5.84 39.03 32.85
N LYS A 273 -5.25 40.22 32.68
CA LYS A 273 -4.64 41.03 33.76
C LYS A 273 -5.68 41.86 34.52
N GLY A 274 -6.82 41.28 34.86
CA GLY A 274 -7.95 42.00 35.43
C GLY A 274 -8.28 41.59 36.86
N TYR A 275 -7.35 41.78 37.79
CA TYR A 275 -7.66 41.90 39.22
C TYR A 275 -6.75 42.98 39.83
N SER A 276 -7.19 44.23 39.69
CA SER A 276 -6.72 45.33 40.56
C SER A 276 -7.84 46.29 40.93
N SER A 277 -8.98 46.30 40.21
CA SER A 277 -10.08 47.24 40.50
C SER A 277 -11.28 46.61 41.19
N ALA A 278 -11.39 45.28 41.30
CA ALA A 278 -12.51 44.63 41.97
C ALA A 278 -12.37 44.58 43.51
N GLU A 279 -11.14 44.57 44.04
CA GLU A 279 -10.90 44.62 45.50
C GLU A 279 -10.99 46.04 46.08
N VAL A 280 -10.96 47.08 45.24
CA VAL A 280 -11.08 48.48 45.71
C VAL A 280 -12.53 48.85 46.00
N CYS A 281 -13.52 48.17 45.41
CA CYS A 281 -14.94 48.48 45.61
C CYS A 281 -15.56 47.82 46.85
N LEU A 282 -14.85 46.90 47.52
CA LEU A 282 -15.32 46.23 48.75
C LEU A 282 -14.85 46.92 50.05
N LYS A 283 -14.26 48.11 49.96
CA LYS A 283 -13.80 48.92 51.12
C LYS A 283 -14.54 50.27 51.28
N LEU A 284 -15.65 50.49 50.59
CA LEU A 284 -16.38 51.77 50.64
C LEU A 284 -17.90 51.67 50.92
N LEU A 285 -18.35 50.63 51.62
CA LEU A 285 -19.67 50.62 52.28
C LEU A 285 -19.54 50.11 53.71
#